data_AF-A0A3M9Y963-F1
#
_entry.id   AF-A0A3M9Y963-F1
#
_cell.length_a   1.000
_cell.length_b   1.000
_cell.length_c   1.000
_cell.angle_alpha   90.00
_cell.angle_beta   90.00
_cell.angle_gamma   90.00
#
_symmetry.space_group_name_H-M   'P 1'
#
loop_
_entity.id
_entity.type
_entity.pdbx_description
1 polymer ?
#
loop_
_entity_poly.entity_id
_entity_poly.type
_entity_poly.pdbx_seq_one_letter_code
_entity_poly.pdbx_strand_id
1 'polypeptide(L)'
;MSSVRANERNREEYTRICEIFIKATRGYQKSAIGKEIAVRVKDSSINNSEPWRELQHCLGRLGSYGEAVRILTSASTRWPELFQDFIVTAVPSSVPHAKPLVKSKLTAAQVIGRMLRHQDAPPYLDQVAELQKFGLDKLIQQQVAMSTFKPIVHAEVLVHNYLLKRDIKLASQYWHGWKTIGGSKPTCRLCNYYFISHPDRLDQVRDSHRNLYPSWRLPDVFESEGTRANKARLDLLDGIIARVRDDTKMTLLEKVPLGKKHDSNTFSTVPEYLDSRSQSSLPGSETLSVIAQVSMAMSRMQVSREVTKEVESEDDESIAASESAYHSDGEVGGATLVWH
;
A
#
# COMPACT_ATOMS: atom_id res chain seq x y z
N MET A 1 10.12 44.79 -2.89
CA MET A 1 8.79 44.76 -3.54
C MET A 1 8.74 44.00 -4.87
N SER A 2 9.77 44.08 -5.74
CA SER A 2 9.77 43.36 -7.03
C SER A 2 9.88 41.82 -6.90
N SER A 3 10.71 41.33 -5.95
CA SER A 3 10.91 39.89 -5.70
C SER A 3 9.65 39.17 -5.18
N VAL A 4 8.87 39.80 -4.28
CA VAL A 4 7.62 39.21 -3.76
C VAL A 4 6.55 39.07 -4.86
N ARG A 5 6.40 40.09 -5.72
CA ARG A 5 5.45 40.05 -6.86
C ARG A 5 5.85 39.07 -7.96
N ALA A 6 7.15 38.80 -8.12
CA ALA A 6 7.63 37.76 -9.03
C ALA A 6 7.35 36.36 -8.45
N ASN A 7 7.52 36.19 -7.14
CA ASN A 7 7.22 34.93 -6.45
C ASN A 7 5.71 34.62 -6.43
N GLU A 8 4.86 35.65 -6.26
CA GLU A 8 3.41 35.54 -6.36
C GLU A 8 2.95 35.19 -7.78
N ARG A 9 3.50 35.83 -8.82
CA ARG A 9 3.20 35.51 -10.23
C ARG A 9 3.61 34.07 -10.59
N ASN A 10 4.77 33.62 -10.12
CA ASN A 10 5.21 32.24 -10.31
C ASN A 10 4.28 31.25 -9.57
N ARG A 11 3.76 31.63 -8.40
CA ARG A 11 2.80 30.81 -7.64
C ARG A 11 1.44 30.72 -8.33
N GLU A 12 0.95 31.82 -8.88
CA GLU A 12 -0.31 31.87 -9.65
C GLU A 12 -0.22 31.05 -10.94
N GLU A 13 0.88 31.19 -11.68
CA GLU A 13 1.14 30.40 -12.89
C GLU A 13 1.25 28.90 -12.56
N TYR A 14 2.00 28.55 -11.51
CA TYR A 14 2.10 27.17 -11.01
C TYR A 14 0.73 26.61 -10.61
N THR A 15 -0.06 27.38 -9.86
CA THR A 15 -1.41 26.97 -9.44
C THR A 15 -2.31 26.74 -10.66
N ARG A 16 -2.27 27.63 -11.65
CA ARG A 16 -3.01 27.49 -12.90
C ARG A 16 -2.60 26.22 -13.67
N ILE A 17 -1.31 25.91 -13.73
CA ILE A 17 -0.80 24.68 -14.34
C ILE A 17 -1.32 23.45 -13.60
N CYS A 18 -1.25 23.45 -12.27
CA CYS A 18 -1.80 22.38 -11.44
C CYS A 18 -3.30 22.18 -11.68
N GLU A 19 -4.09 23.25 -11.77
CA GLU A 19 -5.52 23.17 -12.08
C GLU A 19 -5.79 22.57 -13.46
N ILE A 20 -5.08 23.04 -14.48
CA ILE A 20 -5.19 22.52 -15.85
C ILE A 20 -4.84 21.02 -15.86
N PHE A 21 -3.77 20.63 -15.19
CA PHE A 21 -3.33 19.24 -15.10
C PHE A 21 -4.30 18.34 -14.32
N ILE A 22 -4.86 18.82 -13.20
CA ILE A 22 -5.91 18.12 -12.45
C ILE A 22 -7.18 17.98 -13.30
N LYS A 23 -7.55 18.98 -14.09
CA LYS A 23 -8.67 18.89 -15.03
C LYS A 23 -8.37 17.91 -16.17
N ALA A 24 -7.13 17.84 -16.67
CA ALA A 24 -6.71 16.91 -17.71
C ALA A 24 -6.76 15.44 -17.25
N THR A 25 -6.35 15.20 -16.00
CA THR A 25 -6.37 13.87 -15.38
C THR A 25 -7.80 13.42 -15.09
N ARG A 26 -8.76 14.33 -14.93
CA ARG A 26 -10.19 13.97 -14.85
C ARG A 26 -10.68 13.43 -16.19
N GLY A 27 -11.14 12.18 -16.17
CA GLY A 27 -11.70 11.54 -17.36
C GLY A 27 -10.66 11.09 -18.38
N TYR A 28 -9.35 11.23 -18.11
CA TYR A 28 -8.30 10.74 -19.02
C TYR A 28 -8.49 9.24 -19.31
N GLN A 29 -8.91 8.45 -18.32
CA GLN A 29 -9.19 7.02 -18.47
C GLN A 29 -10.27 6.73 -19.52
N LYS A 30 -11.22 7.65 -19.72
CA LYS A 30 -12.30 7.53 -20.71
C LYS A 30 -11.93 8.14 -22.07
N SER A 31 -10.85 8.91 -22.15
CA SER A 31 -10.40 9.56 -23.37
C SER A 31 -9.62 8.60 -24.29
N ALA A 32 -9.40 9.00 -25.54
CA ALA A 32 -8.60 8.23 -26.49
C ALA A 32 -7.18 7.96 -25.97
N ILE A 33 -6.57 8.94 -25.30
CA ILE A 33 -5.22 8.80 -24.75
C ILE A 33 -5.18 7.81 -23.57
N GLY A 34 -6.20 7.79 -22.70
CA GLY A 34 -6.25 6.80 -21.62
C GLY A 34 -6.45 5.37 -22.13
N LYS A 35 -7.25 5.19 -23.20
CA LYS A 35 -7.39 3.90 -23.87
C LYS A 35 -6.07 3.43 -24.48
N GLU A 36 -5.34 4.32 -25.15
CA GLU A 36 -4.03 4.02 -25.72
C GLU A 36 -3.00 3.64 -24.64
N ILE A 37 -2.92 4.40 -23.54
CA ILE A 37 -2.07 4.06 -22.39
C ILE A 37 -2.44 2.67 -21.85
N ALA A 38 -3.74 2.36 -21.71
CA ALA A 38 -4.19 1.05 -21.23
C ALA A 38 -3.82 -0.09 -22.18
N VAL A 39 -3.83 0.14 -23.50
CA VAL A 39 -3.35 -0.85 -24.49
C VAL A 39 -1.85 -1.07 -24.33
N ARG A 40 -1.03 -0.02 -24.24
CA ARG A 40 0.43 -0.12 -24.07
C ARG A 40 0.85 -0.76 -22.75
N VAL A 41 0.05 -0.59 -21.69
CA VAL A 41 0.24 -1.30 -20.41
C VAL A 41 0.00 -2.81 -20.55
N LYS A 42 -0.95 -3.21 -21.41
CA LYS A 42 -1.30 -4.61 -21.66
C LYS A 42 -0.39 -5.29 -22.68
N ASP A 43 0.42 -4.53 -23.41
CA ASP A 43 1.41 -5.07 -24.34
C ASP A 43 2.40 -5.96 -23.57
N SER A 44 2.53 -7.21 -24.04
CA SER A 44 3.33 -8.27 -23.42
C SER A 44 4.84 -8.10 -23.64
N SER A 45 5.29 -7.06 -24.35
CA SER A 45 6.71 -6.71 -24.38
C SER A 45 7.15 -6.15 -23.02
N ILE A 46 7.75 -7.03 -22.21
CA ILE A 46 8.18 -6.78 -20.82
C ILE A 46 8.99 -5.48 -20.68
N ASN A 47 9.82 -5.14 -21.67
CA ASN A 47 10.70 -3.96 -21.60
C ASN A 47 10.03 -2.64 -22.00
N ASN A 48 8.92 -2.65 -22.76
CA ASN A 48 8.30 -1.41 -23.25
C ASN A 48 7.08 -0.97 -22.43
N SER A 49 6.48 -1.88 -21.67
CA SER A 49 5.24 -1.62 -20.92
C SER A 49 5.45 -0.91 -19.57
N GLU A 50 6.65 -1.00 -18.99
CA GLU A 50 6.93 -0.48 -17.64
C GLU A 50 6.79 1.04 -17.51
N PRO A 51 7.32 1.88 -18.43
CA PRO A 51 7.09 3.33 -18.37
C PRO A 51 5.61 3.70 -18.47
N TRP A 52 4.83 2.93 -19.25
CA TRP A 52 3.39 3.14 -19.37
C TRP A 52 2.63 2.74 -18.10
N ARG A 53 3.07 1.68 -17.40
CA ARG A 53 2.52 1.29 -16.08
C ARG A 53 2.75 2.38 -15.05
N GLU A 54 3.97 2.92 -14.99
CA GLU A 54 4.31 4.03 -14.10
C GLU A 54 3.52 5.30 -14.44
N LEU A 55 3.42 5.67 -15.71
CA LEU A 55 2.60 6.80 -16.15
C LEU A 55 1.13 6.62 -15.74
N GLN A 56 0.54 5.45 -16.01
CA GLN A 56 -0.83 5.13 -15.61
C GLN A 56 -1.00 5.20 -14.09
N HIS A 57 -0.03 4.70 -13.33
CA HIS A 57 -0.03 4.76 -11.87
C HIS A 57 -0.05 6.21 -11.35
N CYS A 58 0.87 7.04 -11.84
CA CYS A 58 0.97 8.45 -11.47
C CYS A 58 -0.30 9.23 -11.81
N LEU A 59 -0.81 9.08 -13.04
CA LEU A 59 -2.05 9.75 -13.48
C LEU A 59 -3.26 9.32 -12.63
N GLY A 60 -3.35 8.02 -12.32
CA GLY A 60 -4.38 7.49 -11.45
C GLY A 60 -4.30 8.06 -10.03
N ARG A 61 -3.11 8.13 -9.44
CA ARG A 61 -2.90 8.74 -8.12
C ARG A 61 -3.32 10.20 -8.08
N LEU A 62 -2.90 10.99 -9.07
CA LEU A 62 -3.28 12.40 -9.18
C LEU A 62 -4.81 12.58 -9.27
N GLY A 63 -5.46 11.77 -10.11
CA GLY A 63 -6.91 11.75 -10.21
C GLY A 63 -7.59 11.39 -8.88
N SER A 64 -7.04 10.40 -8.16
CA SER A 64 -7.58 9.94 -6.88
C SER A 64 -7.54 11.00 -5.78
N TYR A 65 -6.53 11.87 -5.74
CA TYR A 65 -6.47 12.99 -4.78
C TYR A 65 -7.56 14.02 -5.07
N GLY A 66 -7.74 14.39 -6.33
CA GLY A 66 -8.81 15.31 -6.74
C GLY A 66 -10.19 14.75 -6.41
N GLU A 67 -10.36 13.43 -6.48
CA GLU A 67 -11.59 12.75 -6.06
C GLU A 67 -11.75 12.71 -4.54
N ALA A 68 -10.69 12.41 -3.79
CA ALA A 68 -10.70 12.40 -2.33
C ALA A 68 -11.11 13.76 -1.77
N VAL A 69 -10.58 14.87 -2.30
CA VAL A 69 -10.99 16.22 -1.87
C VAL A 69 -12.49 16.45 -2.08
N ARG A 70 -13.04 16.08 -3.24
CA ARG A 70 -14.48 16.21 -3.49
C ARG A 70 -15.33 15.37 -2.55
N ILE A 71 -14.92 14.12 -2.30
CA ILE A 71 -15.59 13.24 -1.34
C ILE A 71 -15.57 13.89 0.05
N LEU A 72 -14.41 14.40 0.49
CA LEU A 72 -14.27 15.03 1.81
C LEU A 72 -15.15 16.29 1.93
N THR A 73 -15.21 17.15 0.92
CA THR A 73 -16.09 18.33 0.91
C THR A 73 -17.58 17.94 0.94
N SER A 74 -17.95 16.88 0.21
CA SER A 74 -19.34 16.40 0.19
C SER A 74 -19.71 15.75 1.53
N ALA A 75 -18.79 14.97 2.09
CA ALA A 75 -18.92 14.33 3.39
C ALA A 75 -18.98 15.36 4.52
N SER A 76 -18.20 16.44 4.48
CA SER A 76 -18.23 17.49 5.52
C SER A 76 -19.54 18.27 5.54
N THR A 77 -20.24 18.32 4.41
CA THR A 77 -21.58 18.93 4.35
C THR A 77 -22.63 17.99 4.96
N ARG A 78 -22.48 16.68 4.78
CA ARG A 78 -23.45 15.66 5.22
C ARG A 78 -23.25 15.24 6.68
N TRP A 79 -22.00 15.17 7.12
CA TRP A 79 -21.55 14.72 8.44
C TRP A 79 -20.53 15.71 9.00
N PRO A 80 -20.96 16.95 9.31
CA PRO A 80 -20.06 17.98 9.86
C PRO A 80 -19.28 17.49 11.09
N GLU A 81 -19.87 16.63 11.89
CA GLU A 81 -19.30 16.03 13.10
C GLU A 81 -18.10 15.09 12.85
N LEU A 82 -17.86 14.63 11.61
CA LEU A 82 -16.60 13.97 11.25
C LEU A 82 -15.44 14.96 11.07
N PHE A 83 -15.74 16.25 10.93
CA PHE A 83 -14.78 17.30 10.60
C PHE A 83 -14.71 18.40 11.68
N GLN A 84 -15.61 18.35 12.66
CA GLN A 84 -15.73 19.31 13.76
C GLN A 84 -15.72 18.54 15.08
N ASP A 85 -15.11 19.12 16.11
CA ASP A 85 -15.14 18.61 17.50
C ASP A 85 -14.73 17.14 17.71
N PHE A 86 -13.90 16.61 16.81
CA PHE A 86 -13.36 15.25 16.94
C PHE A 86 -12.12 15.19 17.82
N ILE A 87 -11.92 14.03 18.47
CA ILE A 87 -10.74 13.79 19.31
C ILE A 87 -9.72 12.99 18.51
N VAL A 88 -8.50 13.52 18.41
CA VAL A 88 -7.35 12.77 17.90
C VAL A 88 -6.68 12.07 19.07
N THR A 89 -6.75 10.74 19.06
CA THR A 89 -6.04 9.92 20.04
C THR A 89 -4.80 9.32 19.40
N ALA A 90 -3.62 9.70 19.90
CA ALA A 90 -2.37 9.12 19.45
C ALA A 90 -2.20 7.70 20.02
N VAL A 91 -2.04 6.73 19.13
CA VAL A 91 -1.67 5.35 19.49
C VAL A 91 -0.17 5.19 19.27
N PRO A 92 0.63 4.84 20.30
CA PRO A 92 2.06 4.63 20.12
C PRO A 92 2.37 3.53 19.10
N SER A 93 3.36 3.79 18.25
CA SER A 93 3.92 2.77 17.36
C SER A 93 4.51 1.59 18.14
N SER A 94 4.48 0.40 17.55
CA SER A 94 5.09 -0.77 18.17
C SER A 94 6.60 -0.66 18.22
N VAL A 95 7.20 -1.21 19.26
CA VAL A 95 8.66 -1.36 19.33
C VAL A 95 9.10 -2.54 18.43
N PRO A 96 10.12 -2.35 17.58
CA PRO A 96 10.68 -3.44 16.78
C PRO A 96 11.22 -4.57 17.66
N HIS A 97 10.83 -5.81 17.36
CA HIS A 97 11.33 -6.98 18.08
C HIS A 97 12.54 -7.60 17.40
N ALA A 98 13.33 -8.32 18.19
CA ALA A 98 14.37 -9.18 17.66
C ALA A 98 13.76 -10.20 16.70
N LYS A 99 14.47 -10.52 15.63
CA LYS A 99 14.01 -11.55 14.70
C LYS A 99 13.84 -12.89 15.42
N PRO A 100 12.72 -13.60 15.19
CA PRO A 100 12.46 -14.88 15.84
C PRO A 100 13.31 -16.03 15.26
N LEU A 101 13.96 -15.81 14.12
CA LEU A 101 14.75 -16.83 13.43
C LEU A 101 16.21 -16.76 13.86
N VAL A 102 16.71 -17.87 14.42
CA VAL A 102 18.16 -18.08 14.62
C VAL A 102 18.83 -18.18 13.25
N LYS A 103 20.00 -17.54 13.10
CA LYS A 103 20.83 -17.63 11.89
C LYS A 103 21.09 -19.11 11.58
N SER A 104 20.41 -19.65 10.58
CA SER A 104 20.50 -21.04 10.15
C SER A 104 20.54 -21.10 8.63
N LYS A 105 21.23 -22.10 8.09
CA LYS A 105 21.27 -22.38 6.64
C LYS A 105 19.96 -23.05 6.22
N LEU A 106 18.87 -22.30 6.30
CA LEU A 106 17.54 -22.77 5.96
C LEU A 106 17.44 -22.94 4.44
N THR A 107 17.00 -24.11 3.98
CA THR A 107 16.73 -24.38 2.55
C THR A 107 15.24 -24.33 2.24
N ALA A 108 14.87 -24.09 1.00
CA ALA A 108 13.49 -24.09 0.51
C ALA A 108 12.82 -25.46 0.77
N ALA A 109 13.54 -26.56 0.56
CA ALA A 109 13.02 -27.90 0.86
C ALA A 109 12.69 -28.09 2.35
N GLN A 110 13.56 -27.58 3.25
CA GLN A 110 13.29 -27.59 4.70
C GLN A 110 12.10 -26.70 5.06
N VAL A 111 11.96 -25.53 4.41
CA VAL A 111 10.79 -24.65 4.61
C VAL A 111 9.51 -25.38 4.23
N ILE A 112 9.44 -25.99 3.04
CA ILE A 112 8.28 -26.74 2.59
C ILE A 112 7.98 -27.94 3.49
N GLY A 113 9.01 -28.69 3.89
CA GLY A 113 8.86 -29.81 4.83
C GLY A 113 8.34 -29.42 6.21
N ARG A 114 8.59 -28.18 6.67
CA ARG A 114 8.01 -27.63 7.92
C ARG A 114 6.62 -27.06 7.72
N MET A 115 6.32 -26.59 6.52
CA MET A 115 5.04 -25.97 6.19
C MET A 115 3.95 -27.01 5.93
N LEU A 116 4.29 -28.14 5.33
CA LEU A 116 3.36 -29.16 4.89
C LEU A 116 3.49 -30.43 5.74
N ARG A 117 2.41 -31.21 5.79
CA ARG A 117 2.50 -32.58 6.32
C ARG A 117 3.34 -33.41 5.36
N HIS A 118 4.08 -34.40 5.89
CA HIS A 118 5.05 -35.18 5.12
C HIS A 118 4.44 -35.81 3.84
N GLN A 119 3.18 -36.24 3.90
CA GLN A 119 2.44 -36.82 2.78
C GLN A 119 2.08 -35.81 1.66
N ASP A 120 1.92 -34.53 1.99
CA ASP A 120 1.45 -33.50 1.06
C ASP A 120 2.63 -32.74 0.41
N ALA A 121 3.85 -32.92 0.93
CA ALA A 121 5.04 -32.21 0.50
C ALA A 121 5.59 -32.58 -0.89
N PRO A 122 5.57 -33.86 -1.35
CA PRO A 122 6.32 -34.27 -2.55
C PRO A 122 6.05 -33.44 -3.82
N PRO A 123 4.80 -33.11 -4.21
CA PRO A 123 4.53 -32.32 -5.42
C PRO A 123 5.16 -30.91 -5.38
N TYR A 124 5.35 -30.35 -4.19
CA TYR A 124 5.93 -29.03 -4.00
C TYR A 124 7.46 -29.07 -3.95
N LEU A 125 8.06 -30.20 -3.56
CA LEU A 125 9.51 -30.37 -3.56
C LEU A 125 10.08 -30.38 -4.98
N ASP A 126 9.37 -30.98 -5.94
CA ASP A 126 9.74 -30.93 -7.36
C ASP A 126 9.74 -29.48 -7.88
N GLN A 127 8.73 -28.70 -7.50
CA GLN A 127 8.64 -27.28 -7.84
C GLN A 127 9.75 -26.45 -7.21
N VAL A 128 10.17 -26.80 -5.99
CA VAL A 128 11.31 -26.17 -5.32
C VAL A 128 12.62 -26.53 -6.01
N ALA A 129 12.80 -27.77 -6.45
CA ALA A 129 13.99 -28.21 -7.17
C ALA A 129 14.17 -27.45 -8.49
N GLU A 130 13.07 -27.18 -9.21
CA GLU A 130 13.07 -26.30 -10.38
C GLU A 130 13.52 -24.88 -10.03
N LEU A 131 12.95 -24.29 -8.98
CA LEU A 131 13.30 -22.93 -8.54
C LEU A 131 14.74 -22.82 -8.01
N GLN A 132 15.32 -23.92 -7.55
CA GLN A 132 16.71 -23.94 -7.09
C GLN A 132 17.69 -23.61 -8.20
N LYS A 133 17.35 -23.87 -9.47
CA LYS A 133 18.14 -23.43 -10.64
C LYS A 133 18.34 -21.91 -10.69
N PHE A 134 17.43 -21.16 -10.05
CA PHE A 134 17.48 -19.69 -9.92
C PHE A 134 18.03 -19.23 -8.56
N GLY A 135 18.62 -20.14 -7.77
CA GLY A 135 19.27 -19.80 -6.50
C GLY A 135 18.29 -19.50 -5.35
N LEU A 136 17.12 -20.13 -5.33
CA LEU A 136 16.09 -19.91 -4.30
C LEU A 136 16.63 -20.03 -2.86
N ASP A 137 17.43 -21.05 -2.56
CA ASP A 137 18.04 -21.20 -1.23
C ASP A 137 18.91 -20.01 -0.84
N LYS A 138 19.67 -19.46 -1.80
CA LYS A 138 20.52 -18.29 -1.56
C LYS A 138 19.67 -17.07 -1.21
N LEU A 139 18.56 -16.86 -1.93
CA LEU A 139 17.61 -15.78 -1.66
C LEU A 139 16.97 -15.92 -0.27
N ILE A 140 16.54 -17.13 0.10
CA ILE A 140 15.99 -17.41 1.44
C ILE A 140 17.02 -17.10 2.51
N GLN A 141 18.25 -17.59 2.34
CA GLN A 141 19.34 -17.38 3.31
C GLN A 141 19.70 -15.91 3.44
N GLN A 142 19.75 -15.16 2.34
CA GLN A 142 19.96 -13.71 2.35
C GLN A 142 18.85 -13.02 3.13
N GLN A 143 17.59 -13.33 2.85
CA GLN A 143 16.43 -12.74 3.54
C GLN A 143 16.44 -13.03 5.05
N VAL A 144 16.76 -14.26 5.46
CA VAL A 144 16.86 -14.66 6.88
C VAL A 144 18.08 -14.02 7.57
N ALA A 145 19.17 -13.83 6.83
CA ALA A 145 20.39 -13.23 7.33
C ALA A 145 20.25 -11.72 7.57
N MET A 146 19.32 -11.03 6.90
CA MET A 146 19.09 -9.59 7.03
C MET A 146 19.04 -9.16 8.51
N SER A 147 19.88 -8.18 8.85
CA SER A 147 19.94 -7.57 10.18
C SER A 147 18.83 -6.55 10.40
N THR A 148 18.29 -5.99 9.31
CA THR A 148 17.17 -5.06 9.29
C THR A 148 15.82 -5.72 9.50
N PHE A 149 15.76 -7.06 9.50
CA PHE A 149 14.54 -7.79 9.80
C PHE A 149 14.19 -7.64 11.29
N LYS A 150 13.36 -6.63 11.59
CA LYS A 150 12.88 -6.30 12.93
C LYS A 150 11.36 -6.22 12.90
N PRO A 151 10.64 -7.31 13.22
CA PRO A 151 9.18 -7.34 13.13
C PRO A 151 8.51 -6.26 13.99
N ILE A 152 7.54 -5.57 13.40
CA ILE A 152 6.69 -4.56 14.05
C ILE A 152 5.21 -4.90 13.88
N VAL A 153 4.37 -4.34 14.74
CA VAL A 153 2.91 -4.40 14.57
C VAL A 153 2.53 -3.22 13.68
N HIS A 154 1.84 -3.49 12.57
CA HIS A 154 1.39 -2.44 11.67
C HIS A 154 0.25 -1.61 12.28
N ALA A 155 0.09 -0.38 11.81
CA ALA A 155 -0.82 0.61 12.38
C ALA A 155 -2.28 0.13 12.47
N GLU A 156 -2.81 -0.55 11.44
CA GLU A 156 -4.19 -1.02 11.45
C GLU A 156 -4.44 -2.05 12.56
N VAL A 157 -3.48 -2.95 12.76
CA VAL A 157 -3.52 -3.99 13.79
C VAL A 157 -3.30 -3.37 15.18
N LEU A 158 -2.44 -2.36 15.30
CA LEU A 158 -2.21 -1.61 16.53
C LEU A 158 -3.46 -0.89 17.02
N VAL A 159 -4.12 -0.15 16.12
CA VAL A 159 -5.39 0.51 16.40
C VAL A 159 -6.42 -0.49 16.87
N HIS A 160 -6.60 -1.59 16.14
CA HIS A 160 -7.57 -2.61 16.51
C HIS A 160 -7.31 -3.17 17.92
N ASN A 161 -6.06 -3.54 18.21
CA ASN A 161 -5.66 -4.01 19.53
C ASN A 161 -5.86 -2.93 20.62
N TYR A 162 -5.59 -1.66 20.31
CA TYR A 162 -5.80 -0.54 21.22
C TYR A 162 -7.27 -0.38 21.62
N LEU A 163 -8.20 -0.54 20.67
CA LEU A 163 -9.65 -0.49 20.90
C LEU A 163 -10.11 -1.68 21.74
N LEU A 164 -9.66 -2.89 21.42
CA LEU A 164 -10.01 -4.10 22.18
C LEU A 164 -9.55 -4.02 23.64
N LYS A 165 -8.35 -3.49 23.91
CA LYS A 165 -7.85 -3.29 25.29
C LYS A 165 -8.66 -2.26 26.09
N ARG A 166 -9.54 -1.50 25.45
CA ARG A 166 -10.48 -0.54 26.07
C ARG A 166 -11.93 -1.02 26.03
N ASP A 167 -12.15 -2.28 25.67
CA ASP A 167 -13.49 -2.87 25.51
C ASP A 167 -14.36 -2.13 24.47
N ILE A 168 -13.72 -1.52 23.47
CA ILE A 168 -14.38 -0.92 22.30
C ILE A 168 -14.44 -2.02 21.23
N LYS A 169 -15.57 -2.72 21.18
CA LYS A 169 -15.76 -3.90 20.31
C LYS A 169 -17.17 -4.01 19.74
N LEU A 170 -18.15 -3.28 20.28
CA LEU A 170 -19.51 -3.26 19.79
C LEU A 170 -19.63 -2.25 18.66
N ALA A 171 -20.35 -2.61 17.61
CA ALA A 171 -20.61 -1.72 16.48
C ALA A 171 -21.17 -0.35 16.92
N SER A 172 -22.04 -0.33 17.94
CA SER A 172 -22.63 0.89 18.51
C SER A 172 -21.61 1.87 19.11
N GLN A 173 -20.38 1.44 19.39
CA GLN A 173 -19.30 2.30 19.88
C GLN A 173 -18.49 2.95 18.73
N TYR A 174 -18.78 2.57 17.49
CA TYR A 174 -18.15 3.12 16.29
C TYR A 174 -19.07 4.13 15.63
N TRP A 175 -18.47 5.03 14.85
CA TRP A 175 -19.17 6.01 14.04
C TRP A 175 -20.27 5.36 13.18
N HIS A 176 -21.51 5.85 13.30
CA HIS A 176 -22.69 5.30 12.61
C HIS A 176 -22.95 3.80 12.79
N GLY A 177 -22.39 3.17 13.84
CA GLY A 177 -22.50 1.72 13.98
C GLY A 177 -21.59 0.94 13.04
N TRP A 178 -20.67 1.60 12.32
CA TRP A 178 -19.80 0.96 11.33
C TRP A 178 -18.49 0.56 11.97
N LYS A 179 -18.33 -0.73 12.29
CA LYS A 179 -17.13 -1.27 12.92
C LYS A 179 -15.96 -1.35 11.93
N THR A 180 -15.43 -0.18 11.57
CA THR A 180 -14.49 0.02 10.48
C THR A 180 -13.14 0.51 11.00
N ILE A 181 -12.05 -0.02 10.42
CA ILE A 181 -10.70 0.53 10.59
C ILE A 181 -10.15 0.93 9.22
N GLY A 182 -9.71 2.18 9.13
CA GLY A 182 -9.14 2.78 7.93
C GLY A 182 -7.67 3.17 8.12
N GLY A 183 -6.94 3.22 7.01
CA GLY A 183 -5.57 3.70 6.95
C GLY A 183 -5.30 4.46 5.66
N SER A 184 -4.20 5.21 5.60
CA SER A 184 -3.78 5.96 4.42
C SER A 184 -3.51 5.05 3.21
N LYS A 185 -3.06 3.82 3.47
CA LYS A 185 -2.85 2.76 2.47
C LYS A 185 -3.87 1.62 2.59
N PRO A 186 -4.11 0.87 1.51
CA PRO A 186 -4.78 -0.42 1.57
C PRO A 186 -4.06 -1.36 2.56
N THR A 187 -4.75 -2.36 3.11
CA THR A 187 -4.11 -3.25 4.07
C THR A 187 -3.02 -4.10 3.43
N CYS A 188 -1.92 -4.33 4.15
CA CYS A 188 -0.95 -5.33 3.71
C CYS A 188 -1.52 -6.75 3.82
N ARG A 189 -0.86 -7.71 3.17
CA ARG A 189 -1.34 -9.10 3.13
C ARG A 189 -1.53 -9.69 4.53
N LEU A 190 -0.57 -9.48 5.42
CA LEU A 190 -0.62 -10.03 6.80
C LEU A 190 -1.63 -9.30 7.69
N CYS A 191 -1.81 -7.98 7.53
CA CYS A 191 -2.90 -7.25 8.18
C CYS A 191 -4.26 -7.78 7.73
N ASN A 192 -4.43 -8.04 6.45
CA ASN A 192 -5.66 -8.64 5.92
C ASN A 192 -5.92 -10.04 6.51
N TYR A 193 -4.89 -10.90 6.59
CA TYR A 193 -5.04 -12.22 7.22
C TYR A 193 -5.34 -12.14 8.71
N TYR A 194 -4.79 -11.15 9.40
CA TYR A 194 -5.14 -10.85 10.77
C TYR A 194 -6.64 -10.55 10.89
N PHE A 195 -7.17 -9.58 10.14
CA PHE A 195 -8.59 -9.21 10.26
C PHE A 195 -9.56 -10.32 9.88
N ILE A 196 -9.25 -11.10 8.82
CA ILE A 196 -10.09 -12.23 8.41
C ILE A 196 -10.10 -13.34 9.47
N SER A 197 -8.97 -13.55 10.15
CA SER A 197 -8.83 -14.64 11.12
C SER A 197 -9.18 -14.22 12.56
N HIS A 198 -9.34 -12.92 12.82
CA HIS A 198 -9.62 -12.40 14.16
C HIS A 198 -11.07 -12.65 14.59
N PRO A 199 -11.32 -13.14 15.82
CA PRO A 199 -12.68 -13.45 16.28
C PRO A 199 -13.60 -12.21 16.41
N ASP A 200 -13.02 -11.03 16.64
CA ASP A 200 -13.76 -9.77 16.82
C ASP A 200 -14.55 -9.31 15.58
N ARG A 201 -14.14 -9.72 14.37
CA ARG A 201 -14.79 -9.43 13.07
C ARG A 201 -15.22 -7.98 12.87
N LEU A 202 -14.38 -7.21 12.18
CA LEU A 202 -14.74 -5.88 11.69
C LEU A 202 -15.73 -5.97 10.53
N ASP A 203 -16.62 -4.98 10.41
CA ASP A 203 -17.57 -4.89 9.29
C ASP A 203 -16.83 -4.59 7.99
N GLN A 204 -15.86 -3.67 8.05
CA GLN A 204 -15.08 -3.23 6.90
C GLN A 204 -13.64 -2.91 7.29
N VAL A 205 -12.72 -3.31 6.42
CA VAL A 205 -11.33 -2.86 6.40
C VAL A 205 -10.99 -2.57 4.94
N ARG A 206 -10.06 -1.66 4.67
CA ARG A 206 -9.63 -1.40 3.29
C ARG A 206 -9.09 -2.67 2.64
N ASP A 207 -9.55 -2.94 1.41
CA ASP A 207 -9.09 -4.06 0.59
C ASP A 207 -7.57 -4.15 0.56
N SER A 208 -7.05 -5.37 0.53
CA SER A 208 -5.60 -5.55 0.59
C SER A 208 -4.92 -5.25 -0.76
N HIS A 209 -3.76 -4.57 -0.72
CA HIS A 209 -2.85 -4.50 -1.88
C HIS A 209 -2.04 -5.79 -2.08
N ARG A 210 -2.18 -6.78 -1.17
CA ARG A 210 -1.59 -8.12 -1.21
C ARG A 210 -0.05 -8.18 -1.19
N ASN A 211 0.66 -7.10 -0.83
CA ASN A 211 2.12 -7.20 -0.63
C ASN A 211 2.40 -7.80 0.74
N LEU A 212 3.41 -8.66 0.77
CA LEU A 212 3.91 -9.32 1.97
C LEU A 212 5.06 -8.49 2.52
N TYR A 213 4.90 -7.96 3.74
CA TYR A 213 6.00 -7.32 4.47
C TYR A 213 6.48 -8.30 5.54
N PRO A 214 7.70 -8.86 5.41
CA PRO A 214 8.20 -9.85 6.36
C PRO A 214 8.31 -9.29 7.78
N SER A 215 8.66 -8.01 7.93
CA SER A 215 8.81 -7.28 9.21
C SER A 215 7.46 -7.01 9.92
N TRP A 216 6.63 -8.04 10.07
CA TRP A 216 5.31 -7.98 10.64
C TRP A 216 5.19 -8.95 11.83
N ARG A 217 4.46 -8.57 12.88
CA ARG A 217 4.11 -9.45 14.01
C ARG A 217 2.73 -9.14 14.58
N LEU A 218 2.20 -10.11 15.34
CA LEU A 218 1.01 -9.92 16.17
C LEU A 218 1.27 -8.97 17.35
N PRO A 219 0.22 -8.31 17.87
CA PRO A 219 0.27 -7.57 19.14
C PRO A 219 0.82 -8.40 20.30
N ASP A 220 1.39 -7.70 21.27
CA ASP A 220 1.91 -8.28 22.50
C ASP A 220 0.78 -8.66 23.45
N VAL A 221 0.91 -9.84 24.05
CA VAL A 221 0.09 -10.33 25.16
C VAL A 221 1.00 -10.46 26.36
N PHE A 222 0.68 -9.75 27.44
CA PHE A 222 1.46 -9.74 28.67
C PHE A 222 0.99 -10.85 29.62
N GLU A 223 1.86 -11.25 30.56
CA GLU A 223 1.54 -12.30 31.54
C GLU A 223 0.28 -11.99 32.36
N SER A 224 0.04 -10.71 32.64
CA SER A 224 -1.16 -10.23 33.34
C SER A 224 -2.47 -10.52 32.59
N GLU A 225 -2.42 -10.71 31.26
CA GLU A 225 -3.59 -11.05 30.43
C GLU A 225 -3.91 -12.56 30.47
N GLY A 226 -3.02 -13.36 31.07
CA GLY A 226 -3.24 -14.77 31.40
C GLY A 226 -3.15 -15.74 30.22
N THR A 227 -3.29 -17.03 30.55
CA THR A 227 -3.13 -18.14 29.59
C THR A 227 -4.15 -18.13 28.46
N ARG A 228 -5.37 -17.63 28.72
CA ARG A 228 -6.44 -17.54 27.73
C ARG A 228 -6.10 -16.56 26.61
N ALA A 229 -5.55 -15.39 26.94
CA ALA A 229 -5.14 -14.39 25.96
C ALA A 229 -3.97 -14.92 25.11
N ASN A 230 -3.02 -15.62 25.73
CA ASN A 230 -1.91 -16.23 25.00
C ASN A 230 -2.41 -17.32 24.03
N LYS A 231 -3.34 -18.18 24.47
CA LYS A 231 -3.95 -19.18 23.60
C LYS A 231 -4.69 -18.54 22.42
N ALA A 232 -5.51 -17.52 22.66
CA ALA A 232 -6.22 -16.81 21.58
C ALA A 232 -5.25 -16.19 20.56
N ARG A 233 -4.11 -15.67 21.01
CA ARG A 233 -3.05 -15.16 20.14
C ARG A 233 -2.41 -16.26 19.28
N LEU A 234 -2.17 -17.44 19.86
CA LEU A 234 -1.64 -18.59 19.12
C LEU A 234 -2.65 -19.12 18.10
N ASP A 235 -3.91 -19.26 18.47
CA ASP A 235 -4.99 -19.69 17.57
C ASP A 235 -5.12 -18.73 16.36
N LEU A 236 -5.01 -17.41 16.61
CA LEU A 236 -4.98 -16.40 15.55
C LEU A 236 -3.75 -16.52 14.65
N LEU A 237 -2.56 -16.76 15.23
CA LEU A 237 -1.33 -16.97 14.48
C LEU A 237 -1.44 -18.19 13.56
N ASP A 238 -2.02 -19.28 14.05
CA ASP A 238 -2.25 -20.50 13.26
C ASP A 238 -3.18 -20.24 12.07
N GLY A 239 -4.24 -19.44 12.27
CA GLY A 239 -5.13 -19.00 11.20
C GLY A 239 -4.41 -18.19 10.10
N ILE A 240 -3.50 -17.30 10.50
CA ILE A 240 -2.67 -16.52 9.57
C ILE A 240 -1.67 -17.44 8.84
N ILE A 241 -1.00 -18.34 9.56
CA ILE A 241 -0.03 -19.28 9.00
C ILE A 241 -0.69 -20.20 7.97
N ALA A 242 -1.93 -20.66 8.22
CA ALA A 242 -2.67 -21.49 7.27
C ALA A 242 -2.83 -20.78 5.91
N ARG A 243 -3.19 -19.49 5.93
CA ARG A 243 -3.33 -18.68 4.70
C ARG A 243 -2.01 -18.45 3.99
N VAL A 244 -0.93 -18.19 4.73
CA VAL A 244 0.42 -18.06 4.15
C VAL A 244 0.87 -19.38 3.51
N ARG A 245 0.53 -20.52 4.11
CA ARG A 245 0.79 -21.84 3.51
C ARG A 245 0.04 -22.01 2.21
N ASP A 246 -1.23 -21.64 2.15
CA ASP A 246 -2.05 -21.76 0.94
C ASP A 246 -1.54 -20.85 -0.18
N ASP A 247 -1.17 -19.60 0.13
CA ASP A 247 -0.51 -18.70 -0.83
C ASP A 247 0.78 -19.30 -1.38
N THR A 248 1.60 -19.90 -0.52
CA THR A 248 2.88 -20.48 -0.92
C THR A 248 2.66 -21.65 -1.88
N LYS A 249 1.66 -22.51 -1.60
CA LYS A 249 1.26 -23.59 -2.51
C LYS A 249 0.83 -23.02 -3.86
N MET A 250 -0.05 -22.02 -3.85
CA MET A 250 -0.57 -21.41 -5.08
C MET A 250 0.56 -20.77 -5.90
N THR A 251 1.44 -19.97 -5.28
CA THR A 251 2.58 -19.37 -5.98
C THR A 251 3.55 -20.42 -6.53
N LEU A 252 3.78 -21.53 -5.82
CA LEU A 252 4.62 -22.62 -6.33
C LEU A 252 4.01 -23.33 -7.54
N LEU A 253 2.69 -23.47 -7.59
CA LEU A 253 1.96 -24.11 -8.69
C LEU A 253 1.78 -23.19 -9.90
N GLU A 254 1.35 -21.95 -9.67
CA GLU A 254 1.02 -21.00 -10.74
C GLU A 254 2.24 -20.23 -11.24
N LYS A 255 3.32 -20.17 -10.47
CA LYS A 255 4.51 -19.34 -10.74
C LYS A 255 4.20 -17.84 -10.89
N VAL A 256 3.08 -17.38 -10.32
CA VAL A 256 2.66 -15.98 -10.34
C VAL A 256 2.76 -15.37 -8.93
N PRO A 257 3.42 -14.21 -8.77
CA PRO A 257 3.42 -13.49 -7.51
C PRO A 257 2.05 -12.85 -7.23
N LEU A 258 1.53 -12.98 -6.00
CA LEU A 258 0.23 -12.43 -5.60
C LEU A 258 0.23 -10.93 -5.26
N GLY A 259 1.39 -10.25 -5.32
CA GLY A 259 1.58 -8.85 -4.91
C GLY A 259 1.49 -7.84 -6.06
N LYS A 260 1.38 -6.55 -5.70
CA LYS A 260 1.48 -5.41 -6.61
C LYS A 260 2.83 -4.72 -6.43
N LYS A 261 3.37 -4.14 -7.50
CA LYS A 261 4.57 -3.29 -7.42
C LYS A 261 4.38 -2.12 -6.45
N HIS A 262 3.23 -1.45 -6.57
CA HIS A 262 2.85 -0.32 -5.73
C HIS A 262 1.86 -0.73 -4.65
N ASP A 263 2.07 -0.28 -3.42
CA ASP A 263 1.19 -0.51 -2.27
C ASP A 263 0.01 0.48 -2.21
N SER A 264 -0.02 1.45 -3.11
CA SER A 264 -1.01 2.52 -3.17
C SER A 264 -2.08 2.22 -4.22
N ASN A 265 -3.33 2.59 -3.94
CA ASN A 265 -4.40 2.53 -4.93
C ASN A 265 -4.37 3.76 -5.85
N THR A 266 -4.85 3.58 -7.07
CA THR A 266 -5.02 4.64 -8.08
C THR A 266 -6.47 5.05 -8.28
N PHE A 267 -7.36 4.60 -7.38
CA PHE A 267 -8.78 4.84 -7.43
C PHE A 267 -9.31 5.18 -6.04
N SER A 268 -10.32 6.05 -6.03
CA SER A 268 -11.10 6.39 -4.84
C SER A 268 -12.49 5.80 -5.02
N THR A 269 -12.92 4.96 -4.08
CA THR A 269 -14.30 4.46 -4.08
C THR A 269 -15.21 5.60 -3.65
N VAL A 270 -16.03 6.11 -4.56
CA VAL A 270 -17.06 7.11 -4.24
C VAL A 270 -18.37 6.35 -4.01
N PRO A 271 -18.95 6.38 -2.81
CA PRO A 271 -20.30 5.89 -2.62
C PRO A 271 -21.26 6.68 -3.50
N GLU A 272 -22.20 6.00 -4.17
CA GLU A 272 -23.13 6.62 -5.13
C GLU A 272 -23.90 7.81 -4.54
N TYR A 273 -24.21 7.77 -3.25
CA TYR A 273 -24.89 8.86 -2.53
C TYR A 273 -24.01 10.10 -2.23
N LEU A 274 -22.69 10.01 -2.42
CA LEU A 274 -21.75 11.14 -2.40
C LEU A 274 -21.33 11.54 -3.82
N ASP A 275 -21.75 10.79 -4.84
CA ASP A 275 -21.34 11.03 -6.21
C ASP A 275 -22.21 12.10 -6.86
N SER A 276 -21.84 13.37 -6.68
CA SER A 276 -22.46 14.53 -7.34
C SER A 276 -22.17 14.60 -8.85
N ARG A 277 -21.77 13.49 -9.49
CA ARG A 277 -21.29 13.39 -10.89
C ARG A 277 -22.32 13.69 -11.98
N SER A 278 -23.52 14.18 -11.64
CA SER A 278 -24.49 14.62 -12.63
C SER A 278 -24.09 15.89 -13.39
N GLN A 279 -22.96 16.54 -13.08
CA GLN A 279 -22.51 17.73 -13.82
C GLN A 279 -20.98 17.73 -14.04
N SER A 280 -20.56 17.84 -15.31
CA SER A 280 -19.19 18.09 -15.82
C SER A 280 -18.25 16.89 -16.07
N SER A 281 -18.57 16.07 -17.08
CA SER A 281 -17.54 15.45 -17.91
C SER A 281 -17.21 16.40 -19.07
N LEU A 282 -15.94 16.86 -19.16
CA LEU A 282 -15.47 17.66 -20.29
C LEU A 282 -15.48 16.80 -21.57
N PRO A 283 -15.98 17.30 -22.71
CA PRO A 283 -15.95 16.59 -23.98
C PRO A 283 -14.50 16.35 -24.45
N GLY A 284 -14.25 15.18 -25.05
CA GLY A 284 -12.89 14.68 -25.35
C GLY A 284 -11.97 15.59 -26.18
N SER A 285 -12.52 16.59 -26.90
CA SER A 285 -11.78 17.62 -27.64
C SER A 285 -11.00 18.58 -26.72
N GLU A 286 -11.55 18.89 -25.54
CA GLU A 286 -10.93 19.85 -24.61
C GLU A 286 -9.71 19.26 -23.89
N THR A 287 -9.67 17.94 -23.68
CA THR A 287 -8.53 17.24 -23.06
C THR A 287 -7.22 17.44 -23.82
N LEU A 288 -7.26 17.43 -25.16
CA LEU A 288 -6.08 17.64 -26.00
C LEU A 288 -5.60 19.09 -25.94
N SER A 289 -6.54 20.05 -25.92
CA SER A 289 -6.23 21.47 -25.71
C SER A 289 -5.59 21.72 -24.34
N VAL A 290 -6.09 21.06 -23.30
CA VAL A 290 -5.55 21.13 -21.94
C VAL A 290 -4.14 20.52 -21.86
N ILE A 291 -3.89 19.38 -22.50
CA ILE A 291 -2.53 18.78 -22.58
C ILE A 291 -1.56 19.72 -23.30
N ALA A 292 -1.98 20.33 -24.41
CA ALA A 292 -1.17 21.31 -25.13
C ALA A 292 -0.86 22.54 -24.26
N GLN A 293 -1.83 23.02 -23.47
CA GLN A 293 -1.64 24.11 -22.52
C GLN A 293 -0.65 23.74 -21.40
N VAL A 294 -0.71 22.52 -20.86
CA VAL A 294 0.28 22.03 -19.88
C VAL A 294 1.67 21.98 -20.49
N SER A 295 1.82 21.42 -21.70
CA SER A 295 3.11 21.32 -22.39
C SER A 295 3.71 22.71 -22.65
N MET A 296 2.89 23.66 -23.11
CA MET A 296 3.31 25.05 -23.31
C MET A 296 3.69 25.75 -22.01
N ALA A 297 2.95 25.53 -20.93
CA ALA A 297 3.23 26.15 -19.64
C ALA A 297 4.49 25.54 -18.96
N MET A 298 4.68 24.22 -19.05
CA MET A 298 5.92 23.56 -18.62
C MET A 298 7.14 24.03 -19.40
N SER A 299 6.98 24.28 -20.71
CA SER A 299 8.05 24.84 -21.55
C SER A 299 8.42 26.27 -21.16
N ARG A 300 7.45 27.06 -20.66
CA ARG A 300 7.66 28.44 -20.16
C ARG A 300 8.32 28.48 -18.79
N MET A 301 8.09 27.47 -17.96
CA MET A 301 8.62 27.43 -16.59
C MET A 301 10.13 27.13 -16.49
N GLN A 302 10.84 26.83 -17.58
CA GLN A 302 12.25 26.39 -17.57
C GLN A 302 12.58 25.60 -16.29
N VAL A 303 11.98 24.41 -16.13
CA VAL A 303 12.37 23.53 -15.04
C VAL A 303 13.84 23.21 -15.27
N SER A 304 14.72 23.90 -14.53
CA SER A 304 16.16 23.76 -14.63
C SER A 304 16.49 22.28 -14.43
N ARG A 305 17.18 21.71 -15.41
CA ARG A 305 17.62 20.32 -15.43
C ARG A 305 18.81 20.09 -14.46
N GLU A 306 18.88 20.87 -13.38
CA GLU A 306 20.02 20.98 -12.47
C GLU A 306 19.78 20.41 -11.07
N VAL A 307 18.60 19.86 -10.77
CA VAL A 307 18.34 19.14 -9.48
C VAL A 307 18.72 17.66 -9.54
N THR A 308 19.53 17.24 -10.52
CA THR A 308 20.08 15.86 -10.60
C THR A 308 21.60 15.79 -10.46
N LYS A 309 22.26 16.84 -9.93
CA LYS A 309 23.68 16.79 -9.59
C LYS A 309 23.89 17.22 -8.15
N GLU A 310 23.83 16.25 -7.25
CA GLU A 310 24.64 16.14 -6.03
C GLU A 310 24.17 14.87 -5.29
N VAL A 311 24.72 13.72 -5.67
CA VAL A 311 25.39 12.74 -4.80
C VAL A 311 26.24 11.88 -5.75
N GLU A 312 27.39 12.43 -6.19
CA GLU A 312 28.53 11.56 -6.51
C GLU A 312 29.19 11.27 -5.15
N SER A 313 28.95 10.08 -4.61
CA SER A 313 29.89 9.45 -3.70
C SER A 313 30.62 8.39 -4.52
N GLU A 314 31.92 8.61 -4.67
CA GLU A 314 32.90 7.67 -5.20
C GLU A 314 32.69 6.28 -4.59
N ASP A 315 32.47 5.30 -5.45
CA ASP A 315 32.92 3.91 -5.32
C ASP A 315 32.59 3.21 -6.64
N ASP A 316 33.51 3.35 -7.58
CA ASP A 316 33.53 2.68 -8.86
C ASP A 316 34.08 1.26 -8.64
N GLU A 317 33.19 0.29 -8.36
CA GLU A 317 33.52 -1.12 -8.55
C GLU A 317 32.30 -1.86 -9.12
N SER A 318 32.51 -2.47 -10.30
CA SER A 318 31.51 -3.06 -11.18
C SER A 318 30.48 -3.97 -10.48
N ILE A 319 29.19 -3.62 -10.55
CA ILE A 319 28.09 -4.46 -10.06
C ILE A 319 27.25 -4.99 -11.23
N ALA A 320 27.40 -6.28 -11.49
CA ALA A 320 26.48 -7.07 -12.28
C ALA A 320 25.10 -7.13 -11.60
N ALA A 321 24.05 -7.16 -12.43
CA ALA A 321 22.64 -7.20 -12.09
C ALA A 321 22.31 -7.96 -10.79
N SER A 322 21.76 -7.25 -9.81
CA SER A 322 20.97 -7.86 -8.73
C SER A 322 19.71 -7.03 -8.50
N GLU A 323 18.56 -7.63 -8.80
CA GLU A 323 17.23 -7.10 -8.50
C GLU A 323 16.93 -7.20 -7.01
N SER A 324 16.16 -6.21 -6.53
CA SER A 324 15.39 -6.17 -5.28
C SER A 324 16.14 -5.88 -3.97
N ALA A 325 16.28 -4.59 -3.67
CA ALA A 325 16.35 -4.08 -2.31
C ALA A 325 15.09 -3.23 -2.05
N TYR A 326 14.13 -3.79 -1.32
CA TYR A 326 12.97 -3.05 -0.83
C TYR A 326 13.41 -2.09 0.28
N HIS A 327 13.56 -0.81 -0.05
CA HIS A 327 13.60 0.28 0.93
C HIS A 327 12.18 0.82 1.13
N SER A 328 11.69 0.71 2.37
CA SER A 328 10.43 1.26 2.83
C SER A 328 10.73 2.24 3.94
N ASP A 329 11.22 3.41 3.58
CA ASP A 329 11.21 4.57 4.48
C ASP A 329 9.86 5.26 4.31
N GLY A 330 8.98 5.00 5.25
CA GLY A 330 7.69 5.66 5.35
C GLY A 330 7.15 5.45 6.75
N GLU A 331 7.19 6.51 7.57
CA GLU A 331 6.47 6.56 8.83
C GLU A 331 4.99 6.28 8.57
N VAL A 332 4.52 5.12 9.02
CA VAL A 332 3.13 4.67 8.81
C VAL A 332 2.29 5.19 9.98
N GLY A 333 1.84 6.44 9.88
CA GLY A 333 0.85 7.00 10.80
C GLY A 333 -0.55 6.43 10.50
N GLY A 334 -1.21 5.87 11.51
CA GLY A 334 -2.63 5.52 11.49
C GLY A 334 -3.39 6.39 12.48
N ALA A 335 -4.57 6.87 12.10
CA ALA A 335 -5.49 7.59 12.98
C ALA A 335 -6.82 6.85 13.04
N THR A 336 -7.53 6.94 14.16
CA THR A 336 -8.87 6.38 14.33
C THR A 336 -9.73 7.36 15.09
N LEU A 337 -10.96 7.53 14.60
CA LEU A 337 -11.98 8.33 15.26
C LEU A 337 -12.76 7.41 16.18
N VAL A 338 -12.70 7.68 17.48
CA VAL A 338 -13.49 7.01 18.51
C VAL A 338 -14.37 8.07 19.14
N TRP A 339 -15.68 7.83 19.19
CA TRP A 339 -16.63 8.72 19.86
C TRP A 339 -16.87 8.21 21.29
N HIS A 340 -16.89 9.14 22.24
CA HIS A 340 -17.16 8.90 23.66
C HIS A 340 -18.57 9.31 24.03
#